data_AF-A0A644UJY2-F1
#
_entry.id   AF-A0A644UJY2-F1
#
_cell.length_a   1.000
_cell.length_b   1.000
_cell.length_c   1.000
_cell.angle_alpha   90.00
_cell.angle_beta   90.00
_cell.angle_gamma   90.00
#
_symmetry.space_group_name_H-M   'P 1'
#
loop_
_entity.id
_entity.type
_entity.pdbx_description
1 polymer ?
#
loop_
_entity_poly.entity_id
_entity_poly.type
_entity_poly.pdbx_seq_one_letter_code
_entity_poly.pdbx_strand_id
1 'polypeptide(L)' 'MTKLHFCPYISNQTLLFPIRIYEDIAEDDPVRVVNALIDNLDLNKIKALYKEYSRSPYHPQMMLKVIIYAYMNNVYSC' A
#
# COMPACT_ATOMS: atom_id res chain seq x y z
N MET A 1 10.18 20.07 15.50
CA MET A 1 10.21 19.18 14.33
C MET A 1 8.78 18.86 13.98
N THR A 2 8.34 19.31 12.81
CA THR A 2 7.01 19.01 12.28
C THR A 2 6.90 17.51 11.99
N LYS A 3 5.72 16.95 12.26
CA LYS A 3 5.47 15.51 12.24
C LYS A 3 4.93 15.14 10.86
N LEU A 4 5.70 14.36 10.11
CA LEU A 4 5.31 13.86 8.80
C LEU A 4 3.95 13.13 8.89
N HIS A 5 2.96 13.64 8.16
CA HIS A 5 1.61 13.12 8.13
C HIS A 5 1.33 12.43 6.78
N PHE A 6 1.05 11.13 6.82
CA PHE A 6 0.67 10.36 5.63
C PHE A 6 -0.84 10.35 5.45
N CYS A 7 -1.31 10.21 4.21
CA CYS A 7 -2.70 9.86 3.96
C CYS A 7 -3.05 8.53 4.66
N PRO A 8 -4.22 8.42 5.32
CA PRO A 8 -4.61 7.20 6.00
C PRO A 8 -4.71 6.05 5.00
N TYR A 9 -4.20 4.88 5.40
CA TYR A 9 -4.26 3.66 4.61
C TYR A 9 -4.99 2.59 5.40
N ILE A 10 -6.16 2.19 4.90
CA ILE A 10 -6.99 1.13 5.47
C ILE A 10 -7.11 0.07 4.38
N SER A 11 -6.33 -1.00 4.50
CA SER A 11 -6.23 -2.03 3.46
C SER A 11 -7.51 -2.84 3.33
N ASN A 12 -8.22 -3.15 4.42
CA ASN A 12 -9.44 -3.97 4.46
C ASN A 12 -10.58 -3.20 5.17
N GLN A 13 -11.06 -2.14 4.53
CA GLN A 13 -12.14 -1.34 5.11
C GLN A 13 -13.48 -2.07 5.00
N THR A 14 -14.06 -2.45 6.14
CA THR A 14 -15.43 -2.93 6.21
C THR A 14 -16.38 -1.78 5.90
N LEU A 15 -17.07 -1.84 4.77
CA LEU A 15 -18.11 -0.88 4.39
C LEU A 15 -19.48 -1.35 4.88
N LEU A 16 -20.40 -0.41 5.15
CA LEU A 16 -21.76 -0.66 5.64
C LEU A 16 -22.61 -1.50 4.66
N PHE A 17 -22.27 -1.47 3.37
CA PHE A 17 -22.89 -2.26 2.31
C PHE A 17 -21.78 -2.95 1.51
N PRO A 18 -21.90 -4.24 1.17
CA PRO A 18 -20.76 -5.01 0.71
C PRO A 18 -20.51 -4.76 -0.78
N ILE A 19 -19.33 -4.22 -1.07
CA ILE A 19 -18.38 -4.98 -1.88
C ILE A 19 -17.22 -5.24 -0.93
N ARG A 20 -17.14 -6.47 -0.39
CA ARG A 20 -15.92 -6.90 0.29
C ARG A 20 -14.92 -7.18 -0.82
N ILE A 21 -14.17 -6.15 -1.21
CA ILE A 21 -13.23 -6.20 -2.34
C ILE A 21 -12.26 -7.38 -2.19
N TYR A 22 -11.96 -7.80 -0.95
CA TYR A 22 -11.13 -8.99 -0.68
C TYR A 22 -11.79 -10.34 -0.96
N GLU A 23 -13.12 -10.43 -0.93
CA GLU A 23 -13.86 -11.66 -1.26
C GLU A 23 -13.91 -11.88 -2.77
N ASP A 24 -13.86 -10.80 -3.56
CA ASP A 24 -13.83 -10.87 -5.03
C ASP A 24 -12.43 -11.19 -5.59
N ILE A 25 -11.39 -11.19 -4.74
CA ILE A 25 -10.02 -11.55 -5.14
C ILE A 25 -9.86 -13.07 -4.97
N ALA A 26 -9.39 -13.75 -6.00
CA ALA A 26 -9.14 -15.20 -5.93
C ALA A 26 -8.17 -15.57 -4.80
N GLU A 27 -8.31 -16.74 -4.19
CA GLU A 27 -7.45 -17.19 -3.08
C GLU A 27 -5.99 -17.38 -3.50
N ASP A 28 -5.77 -17.73 -4.77
CA ASP A 28 -4.48 -17.95 -5.41
C ASP A 28 -3.90 -16.69 -6.08
N ASP A 29 -4.59 -15.54 -5.97
CA ASP A 29 -4.13 -14.30 -6.59
C ASP A 29 -2.79 -13.82 -5.97
N PRO A 30 -1.79 -13.47 -6.81
CA PRO A 30 -0.48 -13.01 -6.35
C PRO A 30 -0.53 -11.78 -5.43
N VAL A 31 -1.58 -10.95 -5.51
CA VAL A 31 -1.77 -9.79 -4.64
C VAL A 31 -1.76 -10.16 -3.17
N ARG A 32 -2.23 -11.36 -2.81
CA ARG A 32 -2.26 -11.83 -1.42
C ARG A 32 -0.86 -12.08 -0.88
N VAL A 33 0.02 -12.65 -1.70
CA VAL A 33 1.44 -12.86 -1.38
C VAL A 33 2.15 -11.52 -1.23
N VAL A 34 1.94 -10.60 -2.19
CA VAL A 34 2.50 -9.24 -2.10
C VAL A 34 2.03 -8.54 -0.82
N ASN A 35 0.73 -8.60 -0.51
CA ASN A 35 0.17 -7.98 0.68
C ASN A 35 0.85 -8.50 1.95
N ALA A 36 0.93 -9.83 2.12
CA ALA A 36 1.55 -10.46 3.27
C ALA A 36 3.05 -10.14 3.37
N LEU A 37 3.77 -10.11 2.24
CA LEU A 37 5.20 -9.80 2.23
C LEU A 37 5.45 -8.36 2.69
N ILE A 38 4.71 -7.38 2.15
CA ILE A 38 4.90 -5.97 2.51
C ILE A 38 4.44 -5.66 3.93
N ASP A 39 3.44 -6.37 4.45
CA ASP A 39 2.99 -6.20 5.85
C ASP A 39 4.05 -6.62 6.87
N ASN A 40 4.98 -7.49 6.50
CA ASN A 40 6.07 -7.97 7.37
C ASN A 40 7.41 -7.23 7.16
N LEU A 41 7.48 -6.27 6.23
CA LEU A 41 8.71 -5.52 5.97
C LEU A 41 8.89 -4.33 6.91
N ASP A 42 10.13 -4.10 7.34
CA ASP A 42 10.50 -2.86 8.02
C ASP A 42 10.59 -1.69 7.03
N LEU A 43 9.61 -0.78 7.10
CA LEU A 43 9.51 0.39 6.25
C LEU A 43 10.20 1.64 6.83
N ASN A 44 10.90 1.55 7.96
CA ASN A 44 11.52 2.71 8.61
C ASN A 44 12.53 3.43 7.70
N LYS A 45 13.36 2.66 6.97
CA LYS A 45 14.32 3.23 6.01
C LYS A 45 13.63 3.96 4.87
N ILE A 46 12.50 3.43 4.39
CA ILE A 46 11.71 4.05 3.31
C ILE A 46 11.03 5.32 3.83
N LYS A 47 10.42 5.26 5.02
CA LYS A 47 9.81 6.41 5.70
C LYS A 47 10.81 7.55 5.91
N ALA A 48 12.07 7.24 6.23
CA ALA A 48 13.13 8.23 6.41
C ALA A 48 13.49 9.01 5.12
N LEU A 49 13.14 8.50 3.93
CA LEU A 49 13.34 9.19 2.66
C LEU A 49 12.29 10.26 2.38
N TYR A 50 11.13 10.19 3.06
CA TYR A 50 10.07 11.18 2.89
C TYR A 50 10.45 12.49 3.56
N LYS A 51 10.17 13.58 2.85
CA LYS A 51 10.27 14.95 3.37
C LYS A 51 8.88 15.53 3.48
N GLU A 52 8.69 16.42 4.43
CA GLU A 52 7.46 17.18 4.49
C GLU A 52 7.33 18.08 3.26
N TYR A 53 6.18 17.98 2.62
CA TYR A 53 5.77 18.79 1.49
C TYR A 53 4.40 19.40 1.83
N SER A 54 3.93 20.30 0.98
CA SER A 54 2.62 20.96 1.15
C SER A 54 1.43 19.98 1.22
N ARG A 55 1.56 18.81 0.58
CA ARG A 55 0.54 17.75 0.60
C ARG A 55 1.06 16.54 1.36
N SER A 56 0.16 15.91 2.12
CA SER A 56 0.45 14.64 2.79
C SER A 56 0.80 13.58 1.74
N PRO A 57 1.97 12.92 1.83
CA PRO A 57 2.30 11.81 0.98
C PRO A 57 1.40 10.60 1.24
N TYR A 58 1.26 9.74 0.23
CA TYR A 58 0.63 8.43 0.40
C TYR A 58 1.42 7.55 1.37
N HIS A 59 0.72 6.63 2.06
CA HIS A 59 1.36 5.72 2.99
C HIS A 59 2.38 4.80 2.27
N PRO A 60 3.65 4.71 2.75
CA PRO A 60 4.70 3.98 2.03
C PRO A 60 4.37 2.50 1.81
N GLN A 61 3.69 1.87 2.78
CA GLN A 61 3.24 0.48 2.68
C GLN A 61 2.24 0.27 1.54
N MET A 62 1.34 1.25 1.34
CA MET A 62 0.35 1.18 0.26
C MET A 62 1.05 1.34 -1.09
N MET A 63 1.91 2.34 -1.22
CA MET A 63 2.66 2.58 -2.45
C MET A 63 3.54 1.40 -2.84
N LEU A 64 4.23 0.77 -1.88
CA LEU A 64 5.09 -0.37 -2.15
C LEU A 64 4.30 -1.58 -2.66
N LYS A 65 3.12 -1.86 -2.10
CA LYS A 65 2.22 -2.92 -2.59
C LYS A 65 1.79 -2.66 -4.04
N VAL A 66 1.38 -1.43 -4.35
CA VAL A 66 0.94 -1.04 -5.70
C VAL A 66 2.08 -1.18 -6.71
N ILE A 67 3.27 -0.66 -6.40
CA ILE A 67 4.43 -0.70 -7.30
C ILE A 67 4.82 -2.15 -7.60
N ILE A 68 4.99 -2.98 -6.56
CA ILE A 68 5.42 -4.36 -6.75
C ILE A 68 4.38 -5.16 -7.54
N TYR A 69 3.10 -5.01 -7.20
CA TYR A 69 2.04 -5.68 -7.93
C TYR A 69 1.96 -5.23 -9.40
N ALA A 70 2.13 -3.94 -9.68
CA ALA A 70 2.18 -3.43 -11.05
C ALA A 70 3.34 -4.03 -11.85
N TYR A 71 4.54 -4.07 -11.26
CA TYR A 71 5.72 -4.67 -11.90
C TYR A 71 5.55 -6.18 -12.14
N MET A 72 4.92 -6.91 -11.22
CA MET A 72 4.56 -8.32 -11.42
C MET A 72 3.63 -8.53 -12.62
N ASN A 73 2.79 -7.54 -12.92
CA ASN A 73 1.85 -7.53 -14.04
C ASN A 73 2.40 -6.86 -15.31
N ASN A 74 3.73 -6.62 -15.39
CA ASN A 74 4.37 -5.92 -16.50
C ASN A 74 3.84 -4.49 -16.75
N VAL A 75 3.28 -3.84 -15.73
CA VAL A 75 2.87 -2.43 -15.75
C VAL A 75 3.96 -1.61 -15.08
N TYR A 76 4.72 -0.89 -15.88
CA TYR A 76 5.89 -0.14 -15.43
C TYR A 76 5.55 1.33 -15.20
N SER A 77 6.18 1.92 -14.19
CA SER A 77 6.22 3.37 -14.03
C SER A 77 7.16 3.97 -15.09
N CYS A 78 6.71 5.00 -15.81
CA CYS A 78 7.54 5.76 -16.74
C CYS A 78 8.68 6.50 -16.03
#